data_AF-A0A7W7RQV6-F1
#
_entry.id   AF-A0A7W7RQV6-F1
#
_cell.length_a   1.000
_cell.length_b   1.000
_cell.length_c   1.000
_cell.angle_alpha   90.00
_cell.angle_beta   90.00
_cell.angle_gamma   90.00
#
_symmetry.space_group_name_H-M   'P 1'
#
loop_
_entity.id
_entity.type
_entity.pdbx_description
1 polymer ?
#
loop_
_entity_poly.entity_id
_entity_poly.type
_entity_poly.pdbx_seq_one_letter_code
_entity_poly.pdbx_strand_id
1 'polypeptide(L)'
;MVADSTAAEPWLAEGVIAGPDDLDMDALAAGVVPESCILVSEPVFLVCTHAKRNACCARIGLPLARALAEILPDRIWETSHVGGDRYAANLVCLPHGLYYGSMSQAAAIAAADAYRSGEVILDRFRGRAGIPEPLQAAEHFVRSHTGELSVGGVAVESSRSDGGTTEALVRGSDARFRVVVEPMTLTTPCGTACADTITTYRLVSLDRVTPVRYATSALT
;
A
#
# COMPACT_ATOMS: atom_id res chain seq x y z
N MET A 1 2.10 -0.50 -19.26
CA MET A 1 0.99 -0.96 -18.41
C MET A 1 0.36 0.23 -17.72
N VAL A 2 -0.93 0.13 -17.45
CA VAL A 2 -1.71 1.12 -16.68
C VAL A 2 -2.49 0.37 -15.61
N ALA A 3 -2.68 0.97 -14.44
CA ALA A 3 -3.38 0.34 -13.33
C ALA A 3 -4.24 1.36 -12.59
N ASP A 4 -5.36 0.89 -12.06
CA ASP A 4 -6.17 1.63 -11.10
C ASP A 4 -6.15 0.88 -9.75
N SER A 5 -5.86 1.63 -8.68
CA SER A 5 -5.77 1.11 -7.31
C SER A 5 -6.90 1.56 -6.40
N THR A 6 -7.78 2.43 -6.91
CA THR A 6 -8.81 3.17 -6.17
C THR A 6 -10.22 2.68 -6.44
N ALA A 7 -10.44 2.01 -7.57
CA ALA A 7 -11.69 1.36 -7.93
C ALA A 7 -12.05 0.27 -6.92
N ALA A 8 -13.35 -0.02 -6.83
CA ALA A 8 -13.84 -1.13 -6.00
C ALA A 8 -13.24 -2.48 -6.43
N GLU A 9 -12.95 -2.62 -7.73
CA GLU A 9 -12.21 -3.72 -8.32
C GLU A 9 -10.94 -3.15 -8.98
N PRO A 10 -9.81 -3.10 -8.25
CA PRO A 10 -8.54 -2.66 -8.81
C PRO A 10 -8.13 -3.51 -10.00
N TRP A 11 -7.61 -2.86 -11.04
CA TRP A 11 -7.28 -3.53 -12.29
C TRP A 11 -5.91 -3.12 -12.81
N LEU A 12 -5.32 -4.02 -13.61
CA LEU A 12 -4.07 -3.81 -14.32
C LEU A 12 -4.33 -4.11 -15.80
N ALA A 13 -3.79 -3.29 -16.69
CA ALA A 13 -3.92 -3.47 -18.12
C ALA A 13 -2.58 -3.24 -18.84
N GLU A 14 -2.37 -3.98 -19.92
CA GLU A 14 -1.22 -3.84 -20.81
C GLU A 14 -1.64 -3.41 -22.20
N GLY A 15 -0.83 -2.58 -22.86
CA GLY A 15 -1.12 -2.06 -24.18
C GLY A 15 0.07 -1.30 -24.73
N VAL A 16 0.00 -0.99 -26.02
CA VAL A 16 1.01 -0.19 -26.71
C VAL A 16 0.49 1.24 -26.82
N ILE A 17 1.23 2.17 -26.24
CA ILE A 17 0.99 3.62 -26.33
C ILE A 17 2.22 4.27 -26.95
N ALA A 18 2.06 5.28 -27.81
CA ALA A 18 3.20 5.99 -28.40
C ALA A 18 3.80 6.98 -27.40
N GLY A 19 2.97 7.54 -26.51
CA GLY A 19 3.41 8.36 -25.39
C GLY A 19 2.32 8.52 -24.32
N PRO A 20 2.65 9.19 -23.19
CA PRO A 20 1.68 9.48 -22.15
C PRO A 20 0.52 10.36 -22.63
N ASP A 21 0.72 11.17 -23.68
CA ASP A 21 -0.31 12.03 -24.26
C ASP A 21 -1.42 11.24 -24.99
N ASP A 22 -1.19 9.96 -25.30
CA ASP A 22 -2.21 9.06 -25.85
C ASP A 22 -3.16 8.51 -24.77
N LEU A 23 -2.91 8.83 -23.50
CA LEU A 23 -3.75 8.42 -22.38
C LEU A 23 -4.65 9.57 -21.93
N ASP A 24 -5.95 9.31 -21.88
CA ASP A 24 -6.89 10.18 -21.18
C ASP A 24 -6.73 9.99 -19.67
N MET A 25 -5.97 10.90 -19.04
CA MET A 25 -5.67 10.84 -17.62
C MET A 25 -6.91 11.00 -16.73
N ASP A 26 -7.92 11.74 -17.19
CA ASP A 26 -9.17 11.93 -16.45
C ASP A 26 -10.01 10.64 -16.50
N ALA A 27 -10.08 9.99 -17.66
CA ALA A 27 -10.71 8.67 -17.80
C ALA A 27 -10.00 7.61 -16.95
N LEU A 28 -8.67 7.61 -16.94
CA LEU A 28 -7.87 6.72 -16.08
C LEU A 28 -8.15 6.96 -14.60
N ALA A 29 -8.18 8.22 -14.16
CA ALA A 29 -8.51 8.58 -12.78
C ALA A 29 -9.95 8.20 -12.39
N ALA A 30 -10.85 8.09 -13.36
CA ALA A 30 -12.20 7.57 -13.19
C ALA A 30 -12.27 6.02 -13.26
N GLY A 31 -11.14 5.33 -13.40
CA GLY A 31 -11.04 3.87 -13.45
C GLY A 31 -11.40 3.25 -14.79
N VAL A 32 -11.43 4.03 -15.88
CA VAL A 32 -11.72 3.53 -17.23
C VAL A 32 -10.49 2.84 -17.81
N VAL A 33 -10.66 1.61 -18.28
CA VAL A 33 -9.60 0.88 -19.01
C VAL A 33 -9.50 1.44 -20.43
N PRO A 34 -8.31 1.90 -20.89
CA PRO A 34 -8.15 2.36 -22.26
C PRO A 34 -8.48 1.26 -23.28
N GLU A 35 -9.19 1.60 -24.36
CA GLU A 35 -9.55 0.64 -25.42
C GLU A 35 -8.32 0.00 -26.10
N SER A 36 -7.19 0.70 -26.08
CA SER A 36 -5.90 0.22 -26.60
C SER A 36 -5.19 -0.78 -25.68
N CYS A 37 -5.79 -1.11 -24.53
CA CYS A 37 -5.21 -1.96 -23.50
C CYS A 37 -6.06 -3.23 -23.24
N ILE A 38 -5.40 -4.27 -22.76
CA ILE A 38 -5.96 -5.58 -22.41
C ILE A 38 -5.76 -5.78 -20.91
N LEU A 39 -6.81 -6.22 -20.21
CA LEU A 39 -6.74 -6.55 -18.78
C LEU A 39 -5.78 -7.71 -18.50
N VAL A 40 -5.00 -7.56 -17.43
CA VAL A 40 -4.02 -8.54 -16.96
C VAL A 40 -4.37 -8.94 -15.53
N SER A 41 -4.47 -10.24 -15.28
CA SER A 41 -4.80 -10.78 -13.95
C SER A 41 -3.59 -10.97 -13.05
N GLU A 42 -2.41 -11.20 -13.63
CA GLU A 42 -1.20 -11.43 -12.85
C GLU A 42 -0.61 -10.11 -12.34
N PRO A 43 -0.26 -10.02 -11.04
CA PRO A 43 0.44 -8.89 -10.46
C PRO A 43 1.71 -8.47 -11.19
N VAL A 44 1.98 -7.17 -11.14
CA VAL A 44 3.30 -6.61 -11.42
C VAL A 44 3.87 -5.99 -10.15
N PHE A 45 5.17 -6.20 -9.96
CA PHE A 45 5.90 -5.72 -8.81
C PHE A 45 6.92 -4.67 -9.25
N LEU A 46 6.81 -3.48 -8.69
CA LEU A 46 7.74 -2.39 -8.98
C LEU A 46 8.86 -2.37 -7.94
N VAL A 47 10.10 -2.24 -8.40
CA VAL A 47 11.27 -2.03 -7.55
C VAL A 47 11.92 -0.70 -7.92
N CYS A 48 12.02 0.20 -6.94
CA CYS A 48 12.62 1.51 -7.17
C CYS A 48 14.14 1.38 -7.33
N THR A 49 14.66 1.77 -8.51
CA THR A 49 16.10 1.76 -8.83
C THR A 49 16.67 3.17 -9.04
N HIS A 50 15.87 4.20 -8.75
CA HIS A 50 16.21 5.60 -8.96
C HIS A 50 17.44 6.06 -8.15
N ALA A 51 18.31 6.87 -8.75
CA ALA A 51 19.57 7.32 -8.15
C ALA A 51 19.70 8.85 -7.93
N LYS A 52 18.84 9.69 -8.55
CA LYS A 52 19.11 11.14 -8.61
C LYS A 52 18.84 11.88 -7.29
N ARG A 53 17.82 11.49 -6.52
CA ARG A 53 17.51 12.09 -5.21
C ARG A 53 18.31 11.46 -4.07
N ASN A 54 18.42 10.14 -4.08
CA ASN A 54 19.12 9.37 -3.08
C ASN A 54 19.65 8.07 -3.73
N ALA A 55 20.94 7.78 -3.52
CA ALA A 55 21.59 6.61 -4.11
C ALA A 55 21.17 5.27 -3.45
N CYS A 56 20.49 5.28 -2.30
CA CYS A 56 20.10 4.07 -1.59
C CYS A 56 19.24 3.12 -2.44
N CYS A 57 18.28 3.65 -3.20
CA CYS A 57 17.45 2.82 -4.09
C CYS A 57 18.26 2.23 -5.25
N ALA A 58 19.15 3.01 -5.87
CA ALA A 58 20.04 2.48 -6.90
C ALA A 58 21.02 1.42 -6.36
N ARG A 59 21.52 1.60 -5.13
CA ARG A 59 22.51 0.70 -4.51
C ARG A 59 21.91 -0.62 -4.03
N ILE A 60 20.68 -0.60 -3.52
CA ILE A 60 20.05 -1.77 -2.87
C ILE A 60 18.87 -2.30 -3.69
N GLY A 61 18.08 -1.41 -4.29
CA GLY A 61 16.92 -1.76 -5.12
C GLY A 61 17.30 -2.39 -6.45
N LEU A 62 18.32 -1.89 -7.16
CA LEU A 62 18.72 -2.49 -8.45
C LEU A 62 19.20 -3.95 -8.32
N PRO A 63 20.08 -4.31 -7.35
CA PRO A 63 20.39 -5.72 -7.10
C PRO A 63 19.16 -6.57 -6.77
N LEU A 64 18.23 -6.03 -5.97
CA LEU A 64 16.97 -6.72 -5.64
C LEU A 64 16.12 -6.97 -6.89
N ALA A 65 15.95 -5.95 -7.75
CA ALA A 65 15.15 -6.06 -8.96
C ALA A 65 15.67 -7.17 -9.88
N ARG A 66 16.99 -7.23 -10.10
CA ARG A 66 17.63 -8.27 -10.91
C ARG A 66 17.42 -9.66 -10.32
N ALA A 67 17.67 -9.82 -9.02
CA ALA A 67 17.52 -11.09 -8.34
C ALA A 67 16.06 -11.60 -8.34
N LEU A 68 15.09 -10.70 -8.25
CA LEU A 68 13.67 -11.05 -8.34
C LEU A 68 13.25 -11.37 -9.79
N ALA A 69 13.81 -10.68 -10.79
CA ALA A 69 13.47 -10.91 -12.20
C ALA A 69 13.87 -12.33 -12.68
N GLU A 70 14.90 -12.93 -12.07
CA GLU A 70 15.26 -14.34 -12.31
C GLU A 70 14.22 -15.33 -11.75
N ILE A 71 13.47 -14.95 -10.71
CA ILE A 71 12.51 -15.80 -10.00
C ILE A 71 11.08 -15.57 -10.50
N LEU A 72 10.74 -14.32 -10.82
CA LEU A 72 9.44 -13.85 -11.27
C LEU A 72 9.60 -13.17 -12.64
N PRO A 73 9.87 -13.95 -13.71
CA PRO A 73 10.12 -13.40 -15.04
C PRO A 73 8.92 -12.58 -15.53
N ASP A 74 9.21 -11.47 -16.21
CA ASP A 74 8.24 -10.53 -16.79
C ASP A 74 7.30 -9.82 -15.78
N ARG A 75 7.44 -10.09 -14.47
CA ARG A 75 6.62 -9.47 -13.41
C ARG A 75 7.35 -8.41 -12.60
N ILE A 76 8.68 -8.35 -12.68
CA ILE A 76 9.49 -7.35 -11.97
C ILE A 76 9.83 -6.19 -12.88
N TRP A 77 9.45 -4.99 -12.46
CA TRP A 77 9.68 -3.77 -13.22
C TRP A 77 10.54 -2.82 -12.40
N GLU A 78 11.66 -2.40 -12.98
CA GLU A 78 12.40 -1.26 -12.46
C GLU A 78 11.56 0.01 -12.60
N THR A 79 11.52 0.82 -11.56
CA THR A 79 10.76 2.07 -11.57
C THR A 79 11.56 3.25 -11.04
N SER A 80 11.07 4.44 -11.39
CA SER A 80 11.52 5.71 -10.84
C SER A 80 11.12 5.85 -9.36
N HIS A 81 11.27 7.04 -8.78
CA HIS A 81 11.07 7.20 -7.34
C HIS A 81 9.59 7.03 -6.94
N VAL A 82 9.33 6.10 -6.02
CA VAL A 82 8.00 5.81 -5.45
C VAL A 82 7.77 6.39 -4.04
N GLY A 83 8.69 7.22 -3.54
CA GLY A 83 8.68 7.71 -2.16
C GLY A 83 9.26 6.71 -1.13
N GLY A 84 9.80 7.23 -0.03
CA GLY A 84 10.38 6.40 1.03
C GLY A 84 11.73 5.78 0.68
N ASP A 85 12.64 6.58 0.12
CA ASP A 85 14.03 6.23 -0.17
C ASP A 85 14.81 5.75 1.06
N ARG A 86 14.51 6.30 2.24
CA ARG A 86 15.01 5.80 3.55
C ARG A 86 14.61 4.36 3.87
N TYR A 87 13.56 3.85 3.22
CA TYR A 87 13.13 2.45 3.32
C TYR A 87 13.62 1.61 2.13
N ALA A 88 14.67 2.01 1.43
CA ALA A 88 15.22 1.17 0.38
C ALA A 88 15.69 -0.20 0.95
N ALA A 89 15.50 -1.31 0.25
CA ALA A 89 14.79 -1.45 -1.03
C ALA A 89 13.26 -1.44 -0.87
N ASN A 90 12.57 -0.78 -1.80
CA ASN A 90 11.11 -0.72 -1.87
C ASN A 90 10.56 -1.74 -2.87
N LEU A 91 9.41 -2.33 -2.54
CA LEU A 91 8.61 -3.18 -3.41
C LEU A 91 7.19 -2.63 -3.44
N VAL A 92 6.60 -2.47 -4.62
CA VAL A 92 5.20 -2.04 -4.78
C VAL A 92 4.42 -3.09 -5.55
N CYS A 93 3.32 -3.58 -5.00
CA CYS A 93 2.47 -4.59 -5.63
C CYS A 93 1.27 -3.94 -6.33
N LEU A 94 1.15 -4.11 -7.64
CA LEU A 94 0.03 -3.63 -8.47
C LEU A 94 -0.99 -4.75 -8.75
N PRO A 95 -2.28 -4.43 -8.96
CA PRO A 95 -2.86 -3.09 -9.05
C PRO A 95 -3.15 -2.41 -7.70
N HIS A 96 -3.17 -3.16 -6.59
CA HIS A 96 -3.63 -2.67 -5.30
C HIS A 96 -2.78 -1.57 -4.64
N GLY A 97 -1.60 -1.26 -5.21
CA GLY A 97 -0.72 -0.20 -4.73
C GLY A 97 -0.18 -0.47 -3.32
N LEU A 98 0.17 -1.71 -3.01
CA LEU A 98 0.70 -2.10 -1.70
C LEU A 98 2.20 -1.78 -1.61
N TYR A 99 2.62 -1.04 -0.59
CA TYR A 99 4.01 -0.63 -0.42
C TYR A 99 4.69 -1.46 0.65
N TYR A 100 5.91 -1.88 0.35
CA TYR A 100 6.84 -2.52 1.26
C TYR A 100 8.19 -1.81 1.25
N GLY A 101 8.91 -1.84 2.37
CA GLY A 101 10.22 -1.20 2.52
C GLY A 101 11.23 -2.06 3.29
N SER A 102 12.50 -1.72 3.20
CA SER A 102 13.62 -2.43 3.83
C SER A 102 13.64 -3.92 3.43
N MET A 103 13.38 -4.16 2.15
CA MET A 103 13.21 -5.51 1.61
C MET A 103 14.55 -6.20 1.36
N SER A 104 14.67 -7.43 1.86
CA SER A 104 15.63 -8.41 1.37
C SER A 104 14.99 -9.22 0.22
N GLN A 105 15.79 -10.00 -0.49
CA GLN A 105 15.27 -10.91 -1.52
C GLN A 105 14.23 -11.88 -0.95
N ALA A 106 14.52 -12.52 0.19
CA ALA A 106 13.59 -13.46 0.83
C ALA A 106 12.29 -12.78 1.28
N ALA A 107 12.37 -11.58 1.86
CA ALA A 107 11.18 -10.84 2.27
C ALA A 107 10.33 -10.43 1.06
N ALA A 108 10.97 -10.05 -0.05
CA ALA A 108 10.27 -9.63 -1.27
C ALA A 108 9.54 -10.79 -1.95
N ILE A 109 10.16 -11.98 -1.98
CA ILE A 109 9.51 -13.20 -2.47
C ILE A 109 8.30 -13.53 -1.60
N ALA A 110 8.45 -13.53 -0.27
CA ALA A 110 7.35 -13.81 0.64
C ALA A 110 6.17 -12.83 0.46
N ALA A 111 6.46 -11.53 0.33
CA ALA A 111 5.43 -10.51 0.07
C ALA A 111 4.75 -10.71 -1.30
N ALA A 112 5.51 -11.06 -2.34
CA ALA A 112 4.97 -11.31 -3.68
C ALA A 112 4.05 -12.55 -3.70
N ASP A 113 4.46 -13.64 -3.04
CA ASP A 113 3.67 -14.89 -2.97
C ASP A 113 2.39 -14.71 -2.15
N ALA A 114 2.46 -14.00 -1.01
CA ALA A 114 1.28 -13.65 -0.23
C ALA A 114 0.31 -12.80 -1.06
N TYR A 115 0.83 -11.79 -1.78
CA TYR A 115 0.00 -10.93 -2.61
C TYR A 115 -0.68 -11.68 -3.76
N ARG A 116 0.03 -12.60 -4.42
CA ARG A 116 -0.57 -13.49 -5.44
C ARG A 116 -1.65 -14.40 -4.87
N SER A 117 -1.57 -14.70 -3.58
CA SER A 117 -2.59 -15.46 -2.83
C SER A 117 -3.74 -14.59 -2.31
N GLY A 118 -3.76 -13.28 -2.63
CA GLY A 118 -4.80 -12.36 -2.18
C GLY A 118 -4.59 -11.84 -0.77
N GLU A 119 -3.37 -11.93 -0.23
CA GLU A 119 -3.02 -11.56 1.14
C GLU A 119 -1.97 -10.45 1.22
N VAL A 120 -1.86 -9.83 2.39
CA VAL A 120 -0.78 -8.94 2.80
C VAL A 120 0.04 -9.62 3.88
N ILE A 121 1.36 -9.51 3.80
CA ILE A 121 2.24 -9.74 4.96
C ILE A 121 2.41 -8.40 5.69
N LEU A 122 2.28 -8.38 7.02
CA LEU A 122 2.40 -7.15 7.80
C LEU A 122 3.85 -6.73 8.05
N ASP A 123 4.77 -7.70 8.05
CA ASP A 123 6.20 -7.41 8.12
C ASP A 123 6.61 -6.50 6.96
N ARG A 124 7.27 -5.39 7.28
CA ARG A 124 7.76 -4.38 6.32
C ARG A 124 6.67 -3.70 5.48
N PHE A 125 5.39 -3.93 5.77
CA PHE A 125 4.29 -3.29 5.09
C PHE A 125 4.21 -1.82 5.48
N ARG A 126 4.19 -0.96 4.46
CA ARG A 126 4.12 0.50 4.61
C ARG A 126 2.70 1.04 4.40
N GLY A 127 1.79 0.19 3.90
CA GLY A 127 0.40 0.52 3.61
C GLY A 127 0.11 0.66 2.12
N ARG A 128 -0.89 1.47 1.75
CA ARG A 128 -1.48 1.53 0.41
C ARG A 128 -1.36 2.91 -0.21
N ALA A 129 -1.13 2.95 -1.52
CA ALA A 129 -1.18 4.16 -2.33
C ALA A 129 -2.49 4.93 -2.12
N GLY A 130 -2.42 6.26 -2.11
CA GLY A 130 -3.59 7.13 -2.01
C GLY A 130 -4.23 7.24 -0.62
N ILE A 131 -3.82 6.40 0.35
CA ILE A 131 -4.33 6.47 1.72
C ILE A 131 -3.38 7.34 2.57
N PRO A 132 -3.87 8.33 3.35
CA PRO A 132 -3.03 9.08 4.29
C PRO A 132 -2.37 8.18 5.35
N GLU A 133 -1.12 8.49 5.73
CA GLU A 133 -0.32 7.71 6.70
C GLU A 133 -1.06 7.34 8.02
N PRO A 134 -1.81 8.23 8.70
CA PRO A 134 -2.52 7.83 9.93
C PRO A 134 -3.61 6.79 9.68
N LEU A 135 -4.22 6.80 8.49
CA LEU A 135 -5.26 5.83 8.12
C LEU A 135 -4.64 4.49 7.72
N GLN A 136 -3.47 4.50 7.09
CA GLN A 136 -2.68 3.29 6.87
C GLN A 136 -2.27 2.64 8.21
N ALA A 137 -1.88 3.44 9.20
CA ALA A 137 -1.59 2.94 10.55
C ALA A 137 -2.83 2.34 11.23
N ALA A 138 -3.99 3.00 11.12
CA ALA A 138 -5.24 2.46 11.66
C ALA A 138 -5.62 1.11 11.03
N GLU A 139 -5.48 0.98 9.70
CA GLU A 139 -5.65 -0.30 8.99
C GLU A 139 -4.67 -1.36 9.52
N HIS A 140 -3.38 -1.01 9.65
CA HIS A 140 -2.35 -1.91 10.16
C HIS A 140 -2.65 -2.44 11.56
N PHE A 141 -3.11 -1.58 12.48
CA PHE A 141 -3.46 -2.01 13.83
C PHE A 141 -4.68 -2.94 13.86
N VAL A 142 -5.67 -2.73 12.99
CA VAL A 142 -6.80 -3.67 12.88
C VAL A 142 -6.35 -5.01 12.34
N ARG A 143 -5.57 -5.04 11.26
CA ARG A 143 -5.00 -6.30 10.72
C ARG A 143 -4.19 -7.04 11.77
N SER A 144 -3.35 -6.32 12.54
CA SER A 144 -2.54 -6.90 13.61
C SER A 144 -3.39 -7.46 14.76
N HIS A 145 -4.50 -6.79 15.09
CA HIS A 145 -5.40 -7.20 16.16
C HIS A 145 -6.26 -8.40 15.79
N THR A 146 -6.75 -8.46 14.54
CA THR A 146 -7.68 -9.51 14.09
C THR A 146 -6.99 -10.69 13.42
N GLY A 147 -5.76 -10.51 12.93
CA GLY A 147 -5.10 -11.47 12.04
C GLY A 147 -5.65 -11.46 10.61
N GLU A 148 -6.44 -10.46 10.23
CA GLU A 148 -7.00 -10.36 8.87
C GLU A 148 -5.95 -9.92 7.86
N LEU A 149 -5.52 -10.85 7.00
CA LEU A 149 -4.46 -10.64 6.02
C LEU A 149 -4.97 -10.47 4.60
N SER A 150 -6.24 -10.71 4.28
CA SER A 150 -6.73 -10.53 2.91
C SER A 150 -6.59 -9.08 2.45
N VAL A 151 -6.25 -8.88 1.17
CA VAL A 151 -5.99 -7.55 0.60
C VAL A 151 -7.18 -6.60 0.79
N GLY A 152 -8.41 -7.09 0.65
CA GLY A 152 -9.66 -6.33 0.81
C GLY A 152 -10.36 -6.47 2.18
N GLY A 153 -9.82 -7.29 3.09
CA GLY A 153 -10.47 -7.61 4.37
C GLY A 153 -10.55 -6.45 5.36
N VAL A 154 -9.66 -5.46 5.23
CA VAL A 154 -9.65 -4.27 6.09
C VAL A 154 -9.67 -3.01 5.25
N ALA A 155 -10.56 -2.07 5.59
CA ALA A 155 -10.64 -0.76 4.95
C ALA A 155 -11.09 0.33 5.93
N VAL A 156 -10.53 1.53 5.78
CA VAL A 156 -10.98 2.71 6.52
C VAL A 156 -12.23 3.28 5.85
N GLU A 157 -13.33 3.39 6.60
CA GLU A 157 -14.62 3.90 6.08
C GLU A 157 -14.78 5.41 6.31
N SER A 158 -14.26 5.93 7.43
CA SER A 158 -14.30 7.36 7.74
C SER A 158 -13.25 7.71 8.78
N SER A 159 -12.89 9.00 8.87
CA SER A 159 -11.93 9.49 9.86
C SER A 159 -12.14 10.96 10.19
N ARG A 160 -11.63 11.37 11.35
CA ARG A 160 -11.41 12.77 11.70
C ARG A 160 -10.05 12.92 12.38
N SER A 161 -9.45 14.10 12.22
CA SER A 161 -8.17 14.43 12.85
C SER A 161 -8.31 15.72 13.64
N ASP A 162 -7.79 15.74 14.86
CA ASP A 162 -7.76 16.90 15.76
C ASP A 162 -6.50 16.85 16.63
N GLY A 163 -5.81 17.99 16.79
CA GLY A 163 -4.64 18.11 17.66
C GLY A 163 -3.53 17.08 17.40
N GLY A 164 -3.38 16.59 16.17
CA GLY A 164 -2.42 15.54 15.79
C GLY A 164 -2.91 14.11 16.03
N THR A 165 -4.02 13.92 16.73
CA THR A 165 -4.67 12.60 16.88
C THR A 165 -5.61 12.35 15.71
N THR A 166 -5.63 11.12 15.21
CA THR A 166 -6.58 10.68 14.18
C THR A 166 -7.45 9.56 14.72
N GLU A 167 -8.76 9.75 14.66
CA GLU A 167 -9.74 8.69 14.92
C GLU A 167 -10.35 8.22 13.60
N ALA A 168 -10.32 6.91 13.38
CA ALA A 168 -10.84 6.25 12.19
C ALA A 168 -11.88 5.19 12.55
N LEU A 169 -12.92 5.07 11.72
CA LEU A 169 -13.79 3.90 11.69
C LEU A 169 -13.24 2.96 10.62
N VAL A 170 -12.85 1.77 11.04
CA VAL A 170 -12.21 0.77 10.19
C VAL A 170 -13.10 -0.46 10.14
N ARG A 171 -13.46 -0.88 8.94
CA ARG A 171 -14.12 -2.16 8.67
C ARG A 171 -13.07 -3.27 8.63
N GLY A 172 -13.26 -4.32 9.43
CA GLY A 172 -12.67 -5.63 9.22
C GLY A 172 -13.70 -6.62 8.66
N SER A 173 -13.32 -7.89 8.50
CA SER A 173 -14.19 -8.92 7.91
C SER A 173 -15.49 -9.15 8.69
N ASP A 174 -15.42 -9.20 10.03
CA ASP A 174 -16.57 -9.55 10.89
C ASP A 174 -17.03 -8.42 11.83
N ALA A 175 -16.36 -7.27 11.79
CA ALA A 175 -16.59 -6.20 12.75
C ALA A 175 -16.11 -4.85 12.23
N ARG A 176 -16.63 -3.79 12.86
CA ARG A 176 -16.06 -2.44 12.75
C ARG A 176 -15.29 -2.11 14.00
N PHE A 177 -14.25 -1.31 13.84
CA PHE A 177 -13.37 -0.86 14.91
C PHE A 177 -13.27 0.66 14.88
N ARG A 178 -13.38 1.29 16.05
CA ARG A 178 -12.96 2.66 16.26
C ARG A 178 -11.49 2.60 16.66
N VAL A 179 -10.63 3.23 15.87
CA VAL A 179 -9.18 3.21 16.07
C VAL A 179 -8.72 4.64 16.27
N VAL A 180 -7.94 4.88 17.32
CA VAL A 180 -7.34 6.17 17.59
C VAL A 180 -5.82 6.00 17.50
N VAL A 181 -5.19 6.80 16.66
CA VAL A 181 -3.73 6.82 16.47
C VAL A 181 -3.19 8.23 16.63
N GLU A 182 -1.93 8.33 17.06
CA GLU A 182 -1.22 9.59 17.18
C GLU A 182 0.21 9.46 16.64
N PRO A 183 0.79 10.53 16.09
CA PRO A 183 2.13 10.51 15.55
C PRO A 183 3.15 10.26 16.68
N MET A 184 4.16 9.48 16.35
CA MET A 184 5.34 9.22 17.15
C MET A 184 6.56 9.39 16.25
N THR A 185 7.66 9.84 16.84
CA THR A 185 8.93 9.96 16.14
C THR A 185 9.86 8.85 16.59
N LEU A 186 10.40 8.08 15.64
CA LEU A 186 11.46 7.11 15.89
C LEU A 186 12.77 7.59 15.26
N THR A 187 13.88 7.28 15.92
CA THR A 187 15.21 7.47 15.34
C THR A 187 15.50 6.32 14.39
N THR A 188 15.95 6.63 13.17
CA THR A 188 16.37 5.58 12.24
C THR A 188 17.61 4.86 12.78
N PRO A 189 17.70 3.53 12.64
CA PRO A 189 18.93 2.78 12.94
C PRO A 189 19.97 2.89 11.81
N CYS A 190 19.72 3.72 10.79
CA CYS A 190 20.72 3.93 9.75
C CYS A 190 21.96 4.56 10.40
N GLY A 191 23.15 4.12 10.00
CA GLY A 191 24.40 4.57 10.60
C GLY A 191 24.55 6.09 10.61
N THR A 192 25.61 6.58 11.25
CA THR A 192 25.89 8.00 11.59
C THR A 192 25.74 9.06 10.49
N ALA A 193 25.42 8.68 9.25
CA ALA A 193 25.24 9.55 8.09
C ALA A 193 23.80 10.03 7.83
N CYS A 194 22.74 9.41 8.36
CA CYS A 194 21.39 9.99 8.29
C CYS A 194 20.81 10.14 9.69
N ALA A 195 20.88 11.37 10.23
CA ALA A 195 20.17 11.79 11.43
C ALA A 195 18.66 11.99 11.14
N ASP A 196 18.07 11.11 10.35
CA ASP A 196 16.68 11.23 9.92
C ASP A 196 15.78 10.57 10.95
N THR A 197 14.80 11.34 11.39
CA THR A 197 13.69 10.83 12.17
C THR A 197 12.59 10.30 11.24
N ILE A 198 11.95 9.22 11.66
CA ILE A 198 10.76 8.67 11.00
C ILE A 198 9.55 9.06 11.84
N THR A 199 8.61 9.77 11.24
CA THR A 199 7.25 9.83 11.75
C THR A 199 6.58 8.47 11.52
N THR A 200 6.09 7.89 12.59
CA THR A 200 5.24 6.70 12.62
C THR A 200 4.02 7.01 13.49
N TYR A 201 3.19 6.01 13.77
CA TYR A 201 1.99 6.17 14.58
C TYR A 201 1.96 5.13 15.69
N ARG A 202 1.55 5.56 16.89
CA ARG A 202 1.25 4.65 18.00
C ARG A 202 -0.25 4.50 18.16
N LEU A 203 -0.68 3.32 18.59
CA LEU A 203 -2.07 3.03 18.89
C LEU A 203 -2.44 3.64 20.25
N VAL A 204 -3.50 4.45 20.27
CA VAL A 204 -4.09 5.01 21.50
C VAL A 204 -5.22 4.11 21.98
N SER A 205 -6.16 3.76 21.10
CA SER A 205 -7.22 2.79 21.37
C SER A 205 -7.65 2.04 20.11
N LEU A 206 -8.18 0.83 20.31
CA LEU A 206 -8.82 0.02 19.30
C LEU A 206 -10.02 -0.66 19.94
N ASP A 207 -11.20 -0.17 19.60
CA ASP A 207 -12.45 -0.58 20.23
C ASP A 207 -13.40 -1.16 19.20
N ARG A 208 -13.89 -2.39 19.43
CA ARG A 208 -14.92 -2.97 18.57
C ARG A 208 -16.22 -2.16 18.69
N VAL A 209 -16.73 -1.70 17.56
CA VAL A 209 -17.99 -0.95 17.50
C VAL A 209 -19.15 -1.92 17.54
N THR A 210 -20.04 -1.75 18.51
CA THR A 210 -21.32 -2.47 18.55
C THR A 210 -22.32 -1.77 17.63
N PRO A 211 -23.01 -2.48 16.72
CA PRO A 211 -24.01 -1.86 15.86
C PRO A 211 -25.10 -1.20 16.71
N VAL A 212 -25.37 0.09 16.45
CA VAL A 212 -26.56 0.76 17.01
C VAL A 212 -27.78 0.15 16.32
N ARG A 213 -28.60 -0.59 17.07
CA ARG A 213 -29.89 -1.07 16.56
C ARG A 213 -30.86 0.09 16.57
N TYR A 214 -31.13 0.67 15.40
CA TYR A 214 -32.26 1.58 15.26
C TYR A 214 -33.54 0.74 15.30
N ALA A 215 -34.45 1.04 16.22
CA ALA A 215 -35.82 0.55 16.11
C ALA A 215 -36.44 1.24 14.90
N THR A 216 -36.74 0.48 13.86
CA THR A 216 -37.53 0.97 12.73
C THR A 216 -38.88 1.38 13.29
N SER A 217 -39.11 2.69 13.45
CA SER A 217 -40.46 3.18 13.73
C SER A 217 -41.27 2.86 12.49
N ALA A 218 -42.11 1.83 12.56
CA ALA A 218 -43.09 1.55 11.54
C ALA A 218 -43.99 2.79 11.47
N LEU A 219 -43.79 3.62 10.45
CA LEU A 219 -44.73 4.66 10.08
C LEU A 219 -45.97 3.93 9.54
N THR A 220 -46.98 3.80 10.39
CA THR A 220 -48.35 3.41 10.04
C THR A 220 -49.10 4.58 9.44
#